data_AF-A0A2C9KIA9-F1
#
_entry.id   AF-A0A2C9KIA9-F1
#
_cell.length_a   1.000
_cell.length_b   1.000
_cell.length_c   1.000
_cell.angle_alpha   90.00
_cell.angle_beta   90.00
_cell.angle_gamma   90.00
#
_symmetry.space_group_name_H-M   'P 1'
#
loop_
_entity.id
_entity.type
_entity.pdbx_description
1 polymer ?
#
loop_
_entity_poly.entity_id
_entity_poly.type
_entity_poly.pdbx_seq_one_letter_code
_entity_poly.pdbx_strand_id
1 'polypeptide(L)'
;MRPARQKQIIALHLEGLANVNKKLETLQESITDAITKGEKWLEEKDDEGETFLEMNQFLAKESCRGLETCFNIANDHEEINISDEARKCSSESEARHSLSTRVKGDGIVLASGSKVRA
;
A
#
# COMPACT_ATOMS: atom_id res chain seq x y z
N MET A 1 1.15 25.52 -9.31
CA MET A 1 0.98 25.33 -7.84
C MET A 1 2.09 26.09 -7.10
N ARG A 2 1.79 26.76 -5.98
CA ARG A 2 2.83 27.45 -5.18
C ARG A 2 3.62 26.40 -4.36
N PRO A 3 4.96 26.44 -4.32
CA PRO A 3 5.79 25.44 -3.63
C PRO A 3 5.42 25.18 -2.17
N ALA A 4 4.95 26.21 -1.44
CA ALA A 4 4.51 26.06 -0.05
C ALA A 4 3.30 25.12 0.10
N ARG A 5 2.32 25.19 -0.80
CA ARG A 5 1.13 24.32 -0.77
C ARG A 5 1.49 22.87 -1.06
N GLN A 6 2.44 22.64 -1.97
CA GLN A 6 2.94 21.28 -2.27
C GLN A 6 3.66 20.68 -1.07
N LYS A 7 4.49 21.47 -0.38
CA LYS A 7 5.15 21.01 0.86
C LYS A 7 4.14 20.63 1.94
N GLN A 8 3.06 21.39 2.10
CA GLN A 8 1.99 21.07 3.07
C GLN A 8 1.27 19.75 2.72
N ILE A 9 0.93 19.54 1.44
CA ILE A 9 0.29 18.29 1.00
C ILE A 9 1.22 17.09 1.26
N ILE A 10 2.50 17.21 0.91
CA ILE A 10 3.49 16.15 1.16
C ILE A 10 3.61 15.89 2.67
N ALA A 11 3.66 16.93 3.50
CA ALA A 11 3.74 16.77 4.96
C ALA A 11 2.55 15.97 5.52
N LEU A 12 1.33 16.27 5.07
CA LEU A 12 0.11 15.52 5.47
C LEU A 12 0.18 14.04 5.04
N HIS A 13 0.64 13.77 3.82
CA HIS A 13 0.83 12.38 3.39
C HIS A 13 1.87 11.63 4.23
N LEU A 14 2.99 12.30 4.58
CA LEU A 14 4.02 11.71 5.44
C LEU A 14 3.49 11.44 6.86
N GLU A 15 2.66 12.33 7.40
CA GLU A 15 2.01 12.14 8.70
C GLU A 15 1.07 10.92 8.69
N GLY A 16 0.22 10.80 7.66
CA GLY A 16 -0.65 9.63 7.50
C GLY A 16 0.14 8.32 7.38
N LEU A 17 1.24 8.31 6.61
CA LEU A 17 2.12 7.14 6.49
C LEU A 17 2.78 6.79 7.83
N ALA A 18 3.23 7.78 8.59
CA ALA A 18 3.81 7.55 9.92
C ALA A 18 2.78 6.97 10.90
N ASN A 19 1.53 7.44 10.85
CA ASN A 19 0.43 6.90 11.66
C ASN A 19 0.14 5.44 11.30
N VAL A 20 0.03 5.11 10.01
CA VAL A 20 -0.16 3.72 9.55
C VAL A 20 1.00 2.84 10.00
N ASN A 21 2.25 3.29 9.86
CA ASN A 21 3.42 2.53 10.29
C ASN A 21 3.35 2.21 11.79
N LYS A 22 3.00 3.19 12.63
CA LYS A 22 2.83 2.99 14.07
C LYS A 22 1.75 1.95 14.40
N LYS A 23 0.61 1.98 13.67
CA LYS A 23 -0.46 0.98 13.85
C LYS A 23 0.00 -0.43 13.47
N LEU A 24 0.80 -0.55 12.41
CA LEU A 24 1.40 -1.82 11.99
C LEU A 24 2.41 -2.36 13.01
N GLU A 25 3.22 -1.50 13.62
CA GLU A 25 4.15 -1.89 14.70
C GLU A 25 3.39 -2.47 15.90
N THR A 26 2.34 -1.80 16.36
CA THR A 26 1.48 -2.31 17.45
C THR A 26 0.82 -3.64 17.11
N LEU A 27 0.36 -3.80 15.86
CA LEU A 27 -0.21 -5.07 15.40
C LEU A 27 0.85 -6.20 15.41
N GLN A 28 2.06 -5.90 14.96
CA GLN A 28 3.16 -6.86 14.96
C GLN A 28 3.52 -7.29 16.38
N GLU A 29 3.62 -6.36 17.33
CA GLU A 29 3.87 -6.67 18.75
C GLU A 29 2.78 -7.59 19.31
N SER A 30 1.50 -7.26 19.08
CA SER A 30 0.36 -8.08 19.52
C SER A 30 0.41 -9.51 18.98
N ILE A 31 0.72 -9.69 17.69
CA ILE A 31 0.83 -11.01 17.07
C ILE A 31 2.01 -11.78 17.67
N THR A 32 3.15 -11.10 17.85
CA THR A 32 4.37 -11.70 18.42
C THR A 32 4.13 -12.18 19.85
N ASP A 33 3.44 -11.39 20.67
CA ASP A 33 3.08 -11.75 22.03
C ASP A 33 2.15 -12.97 22.07
N ALA A 34 1.14 -13.01 21.19
CA ALA A 34 0.22 -14.14 21.11
C ALA A 34 0.92 -15.45 20.70
N ILE A 35 1.83 -15.39 19.72
CA ILE A 35 2.63 -16.54 19.28
C ILE A 35 3.54 -16.99 20.43
N THR A 36 4.31 -16.08 21.01
CA THR A 36 5.25 -16.40 22.11
C THR A 36 4.52 -17.03 23.29
N LYS A 37 3.34 -16.52 23.63
CA LYS A 37 2.53 -17.06 24.71
C LYS A 37 2.00 -18.45 24.38
N GLY A 38 1.52 -18.67 23.14
CA GLY A 38 1.06 -19.97 22.69
C GLY A 38 2.17 -21.02 22.65
N GLU A 39 3.38 -20.65 22.21
CA GLU A 39 4.56 -21.53 22.22
C GLU A 39 4.95 -21.92 23.65
N LYS A 40 5.04 -20.95 24.57
CA LYS A 40 5.31 -21.23 25.99
C LYS A 40 4.29 -22.17 26.60
N TRP A 41 3.01 -21.95 26.31
CA TRP A 41 1.93 -22.80 26.80
C TRP A 41 2.06 -24.25 26.31
N LEU A 42 2.56 -24.47 25.09
CA LEU A 42 2.82 -25.81 24.56
C LEU A 42 4.06 -26.48 25.16
N GLU A 43 5.02 -25.68 25.64
CA GLU A 43 6.27 -26.16 26.26
C GLU A 43 6.14 -26.43 27.77
N GLU A 44 5.24 -25.74 28.45
CA GLU A 44 4.97 -25.91 29.87
C GLU A 44 4.32 -27.27 30.16
N LYS A 45 4.80 -27.97 31.20
CA LYS A 45 4.19 -29.24 31.64
C LYS A 45 2.87 -28.96 32.37
N ASP A 46 1.89 -29.81 32.09
CA ASP A 46 0.43 -29.69 32.33
C ASP A 46 -0.08 -29.19 33.71
N ASP A 47 0.77 -29.01 34.72
CA ASP A 47 0.33 -28.87 36.11
C ASP A 47 0.36 -27.43 36.68
N GLU A 48 0.99 -26.46 36.03
CA GLU A 48 1.14 -25.07 36.56
C GLU A 48 0.70 -23.94 35.58
N GLY A 49 0.28 -24.28 34.37
CA GLY A 49 -0.05 -23.32 33.30
C GLY A 49 -1.54 -22.94 33.18
N GLU A 50 -1.83 -22.03 32.24
CA GLU A 50 -3.21 -21.72 31.83
C GLU A 50 -3.91 -22.96 31.29
N THR A 51 -5.23 -23.07 31.48
CA THR A 51 -5.99 -24.18 30.90
C THR A 51 -6.15 -24.03 29.38
N PHE A 52 -6.43 -25.13 28.68
CA PHE A 52 -6.78 -25.08 27.25
C PHE A 52 -7.90 -24.06 26.95
N LEU A 53 -8.91 -23.99 27.81
CA LEU A 53 -10.03 -23.06 27.62
C LEU A 53 -9.58 -21.60 27.73
N GLU A 54 -8.72 -21.28 28.71
CA GLU A 54 -8.18 -19.94 28.90
C GLU A 54 -7.27 -19.54 27.74
N MET A 55 -6.39 -20.44 27.28
CA MET A 55 -5.54 -20.20 26.12
C MET A 55 -6.37 -19.99 24.85
N ASN A 56 -7.38 -20.83 24.62
CA ASN A 56 -8.26 -20.69 23.45
C ASN A 56 -9.04 -19.37 23.48
N GLN A 57 -9.52 -18.93 24.65
CA GLN A 57 -10.16 -17.62 24.80
C GLN A 57 -9.19 -16.46 24.55
N PHE A 58 -7.96 -16.57 25.05
CA PHE A 58 -6.91 -15.58 24.80
C PHE A 58 -6.64 -15.45 23.29
N LEU A 59 -6.38 -16.56 22.60
CA LEU A 59 -6.10 -16.56 21.16
C LEU A 59 -7.28 -16.03 20.33
N ALA A 60 -8.52 -16.37 20.71
CA ALA A 60 -9.70 -15.83 20.05
C ALA A 60 -9.82 -14.31 20.22
N LYS A 61 -9.57 -13.79 21.43
CA LYS A 61 -9.57 -12.34 21.69
C LYS A 61 -8.49 -11.61 20.90
N GLU A 62 -7.26 -12.14 20.90
CA GLU A 62 -6.14 -11.57 20.15
C GLU A 62 -6.39 -11.58 18.65
N SER A 63 -6.98 -12.66 18.12
CA SER A 63 -7.36 -12.76 16.70
C SER A 63 -8.40 -11.70 16.32
N CYS A 64 -9.45 -11.52 17.14
CA CYS A 64 -10.44 -10.48 16.91
C CYS A 64 -9.82 -9.07 16.95
N ARG A 65 -8.96 -8.80 17.94
CA ARG A 65 -8.25 -7.51 18.07
C ARG A 65 -7.35 -7.24 16.86
N GLY A 66 -6.64 -8.26 16.38
CA GLY A 66 -5.80 -8.16 15.19
C GLY A 66 -6.62 -7.83 13.94
N LEU A 67 -7.75 -8.52 13.73
CA LEU A 67 -8.66 -8.26 12.60
C LEU A 67 -9.27 -6.86 12.67
N GLU A 68 -9.69 -6.41 13.85
CA GLU A 68 -10.20 -5.06 14.07
C GLU A 68 -9.12 -4.01 13.78
N THR A 69 -7.87 -4.25 14.19
CA THR A 69 -6.76 -3.35 13.89
C THR A 69 -6.48 -3.29 12.39
N CYS A 70 -6.46 -4.43 11.69
CA CYS A 70 -6.34 -4.47 10.24
C CYS A 70 -7.48 -3.71 9.54
N PHE A 71 -8.71 -3.90 10.01
CA PHE A 71 -9.88 -3.18 9.51
C PHE A 71 -9.73 -1.67 9.74
N ASN A 72 -9.30 -1.25 10.93
CA ASN A 72 -9.08 0.14 11.26
C ASN A 72 -7.97 0.76 10.40
N ILE A 73 -6.91 0.03 10.08
CA ILE A 73 -5.85 0.50 9.16
C ILE A 73 -6.40 0.63 7.73
N ALA A 74 -7.14 -0.38 7.24
CA ALA A 74 -7.67 -0.39 5.88
C ALA A 74 -8.75 0.68 5.65
N ASN A 75 -9.52 0.99 6.70
CA ASN A 75 -10.59 1.99 6.67
C ASN A 75 -10.21 3.32 7.31
N ASP A 76 -8.93 3.50 7.68
CA ASP A 76 -8.39 4.80 8.08
C ASP A 76 -8.29 5.70 6.83
N HIS A 77 -9.44 6.02 6.26
CA HIS A 77 -9.63 7.22 5.48
C HIS A 77 -9.59 8.39 6.47
N GLU A 78 -8.41 8.68 7.02
CA GLU A 78 -8.11 10.07 7.31
C GLU A 78 -8.27 10.78 5.97
N GLU A 79 -9.43 11.43 5.79
CA GLU A 79 -9.68 12.32 4.68
C GLU A 79 -8.57 13.38 4.75
N ILE A 80 -7.46 13.12 4.06
CA ILE A 80 -6.59 14.17 3.58
C ILE A 80 -7.46 14.88 2.55
N ASN A 81 -8.34 15.75 3.05
CA ASN A 81 -9.35 16.46 2.29
C ASN A 81 -8.59 17.56 1.53
N ILE A 82 -7.79 17.13 0.55
CA ILE A 82 -7.09 17.98 -0.41
C ILE A 82 -8.18 18.42 -1.39
N SER A 83 -9.00 19.39 -0.94
CA SER A 83 -10.04 20.07 -1.71
C SER A 83 -9.71 20.11 -3.21
N ASP A 84 -10.53 19.38 -3.97
CA ASP A 84 -10.81 19.23 -5.41
C ASP A 84 -9.82 19.65 -6.52
N GLU A 85 -8.76 20.40 -6.26
CA GLU A 85 -7.80 20.85 -7.28
C GLU A 85 -6.71 19.81 -7.60
N ALA A 86 -6.56 18.76 -6.80
CA ALA A 86 -5.62 17.66 -7.10
C ALA A 86 -6.15 16.72 -8.20
N ARG A 87 -7.49 16.54 -8.29
CA ARG A 87 -8.12 15.71 -9.33
C ARG A 87 -7.96 16.28 -10.74
N LYS A 88 -7.77 17.60 -10.87
CA LYS A 88 -7.52 18.27 -12.16
C LYS A 88 -6.12 18.03 -12.74
N CYS A 89 -5.16 17.57 -11.93
CA CYS A 89 -3.80 17.32 -12.42
C CYS A 89 -3.67 15.98 -13.16
N SER A 90 -4.65 15.07 -13.01
CA SER A 90 -4.67 13.79 -13.73
C SER A 90 -5.23 13.92 -15.15
N SER A 91 -6.05 14.93 -15.44
CA SER A 91 -6.67 15.12 -16.76
C SER A 91 -5.82 15.96 -17.73
N GLU A 92 -4.76 16.62 -17.27
CA GLU A 92 -3.82 17.33 -18.15
C GLU A 92 -2.64 16.46 -18.62
N SER A 93 -2.42 15.28 -17.99
CA SER A 93 -1.33 14.37 -18.36
C SER A 93 -1.65 13.52 -19.60
N GLU A 94 -2.93 13.32 -19.95
CA GLU A 94 -3.32 12.55 -21.14
C GLU A 94 -3.23 13.37 -22.44
N ALA A 95 -3.12 14.70 -22.36
CA ALA A 95 -3.09 15.58 -23.53
C ALA A 95 -1.67 15.81 -24.11
N ARG A 96 -0.61 15.23 -23.53
CA ARG A 96 0.79 15.50 -23.94
C ARG A 96 1.49 14.36 -24.68
N HIS A 97 0.82 13.26 -24.98
CA HIS A 97 1.40 12.14 -25.74
C HIS A 97 1.21 12.20 -27.27
N SER A 98 0.78 13.33 -27.82
CA SER A 98 0.69 13.53 -29.27
C SER A 98 1.48 14.76 -29.70
N LEU A 99 2.81 14.68 -29.67
CA LEU A 99 3.74 15.45 -30.52
C LEU A 99 5.19 15.13 -30.13
N SER A 100 5.77 14.07 -30.69
CA SER A 100 7.18 14.03 -31.09
C SER A 100 7.53 12.67 -31.69
N THR A 101 7.76 12.63 -32.99
CA THR A 101 8.82 11.82 -33.61
C THR A 101 9.12 12.39 -34.98
N ARG A 102 10.07 13.33 -35.01
CA ARG A 102 10.85 13.62 -36.21
C ARG A 102 12.17 12.89 -36.04
N VAL A 103 12.41 11.85 -36.83
CA VAL A 103 13.76 11.27 -37.00
C VAL A 103 14.06 11.21 -38.50
N LYS A 104 15.05 12.00 -38.89
CA LYS A 104 15.80 11.96 -40.14
C LYS A 104 16.85 10.84 -39.99
N GLY A 105 17.01 9.96 -40.98
CA GLY A 105 18.13 9.00 -40.98
C GLY A 105 18.08 8.03 -42.16
N ASP A 106 19.11 8.11 -42.99
CA ASP A 106 19.35 7.34 -44.21
C ASP A 106 19.60 5.84 -43.96
N GLY A 107 19.29 5.00 -44.96
CA GLY A 107 20.03 3.74 -45.19
C GLY A 107 19.28 2.50 -45.67
N ILE A 108 19.48 2.17 -46.96
CA ILE A 108 19.67 0.83 -47.55
C ILE A 108 18.46 0.05 -48.12
N VAL A 109 18.61 -0.15 -49.43
CA VAL A 109 18.00 -1.01 -50.46
C VAL A 109 17.52 -2.40 -50.00
N LEU A 110 16.31 -2.78 -50.42
CA LEU A 110 16.05 -4.10 -51.00
C LEU A 110 15.10 -3.99 -52.20
N ALA A 111 15.60 -4.44 -53.34
CA ALA A 111 14.88 -4.57 -54.59
C ALA A 111 13.83 -5.69 -54.49
N SER A 112 12.65 -5.47 -55.07
CA SER A 112 11.88 -6.49 -55.78
C SER A 112 10.80 -5.79 -56.58
N GLY A 113 11.01 -5.76 -57.89
CA GLY A 113 10.03 -5.27 -58.85
C GLY A 113 8.86 -6.24 -58.97
N SER A 114 7.68 -5.69 -59.22
CA SER A 114 6.76 -6.22 -60.23
C SER A 114 5.79 -5.13 -60.65
N LYS A 115 5.89 -4.81 -61.93
CA LYS A 115 5.13 -3.82 -62.68
C LYS A 115 3.78 -4.44 -63.00
N VAL A 116 2.68 -3.85 -62.54
CA VAL A 116 1.35 -4.16 -63.05
C VAL A 116 0.85 -2.92 -63.79
N ARG A 117 0.83 -3.00 -65.12
CA ARG A 117 0.07 -2.11 -65.99
C ARG A 117 -0.60 -3.01 -67.02
N ALA A 118 -1.92 -2.85 -67.14
CA ALA A 118 -2.73 -3.46 -68.19
C ALA A 118 -2.28 -3.01 -69.58
#